data_AF-A0A4W4ELG4-F1
#
_entry.id   AF-A0A4W4ELG4-F1
#
_cell.length_a   1.000
_cell.length_b   1.000
_cell.length_c   1.000
_cell.angle_alpha   90.00
_cell.angle_beta   90.00
_cell.angle_gamma   90.00
#
_symmetry.space_group_name_H-M   'P 1'
#
loop_
_entity.id
_entity.type
_entity.pdbx_description
1 polymer ?
#
loop_
_entity_poly.entity_id
_entity_poly.type
_entity_poly.pdbx_seq_one_letter_code
_entity_poly.pdbx_strand_id
1 'polypeptide(L)'
;DACSGYTFLGKAPARAAPGTQKRENQELLDGKAKGGRQALLEPCRLCRVRPRDGNIIHGCTAHMITCFSCARKLHRFHMPCPGCGQVIQKVIKVFIA
;
A
#
# COMPACT_ATOMS: atom_id res chain seq x y z
N ASP A 1 -26.59 -11.62 -6.74
CA ASP A 1 -25.15 -11.39 -6.60
C ASP A 1 -24.62 -10.43 -7.67
N ALA A 2 -24.49 -9.14 -7.32
CA ALA A 2 -24.10 -8.09 -8.25
C ALA A 2 -22.65 -7.65 -7.99
N CYS A 3 -21.70 -8.37 -8.60
CA CYS A 3 -20.36 -7.85 -8.90
C CYS A 3 -20.30 -7.60 -10.41
N SER A 4 -20.85 -6.47 -10.85
CA SER A 4 -20.69 -5.98 -12.22
C SER A 4 -20.81 -4.47 -12.21
N GLY A 5 -19.70 -3.78 -12.50
CA GLY A 5 -19.77 -2.39 -12.95
C GLY A 5 -18.90 -1.35 -12.23
N TYR A 6 -17.61 -1.59 -11.99
CA TYR A 6 -16.68 -0.45 -11.88
C TYR A 6 -15.71 -0.44 -13.07
N THR A 7 -16.06 0.37 -14.08
CA THR A 7 -15.18 0.71 -15.20
C THR A 7 -14.20 1.78 -14.72
N PHE A 8 -12.92 1.41 -14.57
CA PHE A 8 -11.84 2.35 -14.31
C PHE A 8 -11.47 3.06 -15.62
N LEU A 9 -12.08 4.21 -15.89
CA LEU A 9 -11.71 5.09 -17.01
C LEU A 9 -11.09 6.38 -16.44
N GLY A 10 -9.78 6.52 -16.65
CA GLY A 10 -9.01 7.74 -16.37
C GLY A 10 -7.62 7.67 -17.00
N LYS A 11 -7.53 8.00 -18.30
CA LYS A 11 -6.29 8.17 -19.07
C LYS A 11 -5.59 9.48 -18.68
N ALA A 12 -4.27 9.47 -18.52
CA ALA A 12 -3.44 10.69 -18.49
C ALA A 12 -2.59 10.79 -19.77
N PRO A 13 -2.36 11.99 -20.34
CA PRO A 13 -1.73 12.16 -21.65
C PRO A 13 -0.20 12.22 -21.63
N ALA A 14 0.39 11.92 -22.78
CA ALA A 14 1.82 11.96 -23.09
C ALA A 14 2.26 13.29 -23.75
N ARG A 15 3.55 13.63 -23.57
CA ARG A 15 4.51 14.45 -24.40
C ARG A 15 5.48 15.19 -23.45
N ALA A 16 6.76 15.49 -23.70
CA ALA A 16 7.86 15.01 -24.56
C ALA A 16 9.17 15.63 -23.95
N ALA A 17 10.35 15.01 -24.18
CA ALA A 17 11.70 15.41 -23.71
C ALA A 17 12.32 16.56 -24.58
N PRO A 18 13.60 17.04 -24.47
CA PRO A 18 14.77 16.53 -23.71
C PRO A 18 15.74 17.57 -23.06
N GLY A 19 16.72 17.08 -22.28
CA GLY A 19 17.89 17.85 -21.83
C GLY A 19 18.92 17.00 -21.06
N THR A 20 20.08 16.78 -21.66
CA THR A 20 21.21 15.92 -21.25
C THR A 20 22.11 16.55 -20.19
N GLN A 21 22.50 15.82 -19.13
CA GLN A 21 23.85 15.88 -18.53
C GLN A 21 24.25 14.52 -17.92
N LYS A 22 25.50 14.11 -18.22
CA LYS A 22 26.15 12.82 -17.96
C LYS A 22 26.79 12.77 -16.56
N ARG A 23 26.68 11.64 -15.83
CA ARG A 23 27.73 11.16 -14.90
C ARG A 23 27.56 9.67 -14.55
N GLU A 24 28.69 8.95 -14.61
CA GLU A 24 28.87 7.50 -14.56
C GLU A 24 29.00 6.91 -13.14
N ASN A 25 28.78 5.58 -13.07
CA ASN A 25 29.03 4.62 -11.97
C ASN A 25 28.09 4.75 -10.76
N GLN A 26 27.46 3.69 -10.23
CA GLN A 26 28.02 2.37 -9.89
C GLN A 26 26.88 1.36 -9.58
N GLU A 27 27.09 0.09 -9.93
CA GLU A 27 26.59 -1.15 -9.29
C GLU A 27 25.08 -1.51 -9.27
N LEU A 28 24.73 -2.40 -10.21
CA LEU A 28 24.04 -3.69 -10.01
C LEU A 28 23.42 -3.92 -8.62
N LEU A 29 22.10 -3.79 -8.49
CA LEU A 29 21.33 -4.54 -7.50
C LEU A 29 19.99 -5.01 -8.13
N ASP A 30 20.04 -6.27 -8.56
CA ASP A 30 18.95 -7.24 -8.51
C ASP A 30 17.60 -6.88 -9.13
N GLY A 31 17.53 -7.10 -10.45
CA GLY A 31 16.29 -7.52 -11.09
C GLY A 31 15.82 -8.85 -10.52
N LYS A 32 14.96 -8.81 -9.49
CA LYS A 32 14.15 -9.96 -9.10
C LYS A 32 12.71 -9.53 -8.89
N ALA A 33 11.91 -9.66 -9.95
CA ALA A 33 10.46 -9.62 -9.86
C ALA A 33 9.95 -10.82 -9.02
N LYS A 34 10.09 -10.75 -7.70
CA LYS A 34 9.42 -11.64 -6.75
C LYS A 34 8.04 -11.06 -6.43
N GLY A 35 7.16 -11.12 -7.43
CA GLY A 35 5.81 -10.58 -7.37
C GLY A 35 4.95 -11.18 -6.25
N GLY A 36 4.14 -10.32 -5.63
CA GLY A 36 3.03 -10.67 -4.74
C GLY A 36 3.38 -10.75 -3.26
N ARG A 37 4.08 -11.80 -2.84
CA ARG A 37 4.22 -12.13 -1.40
C ARG A 37 5.15 -11.20 -0.63
N GLN A 38 6.20 -10.69 -1.28
CA GLN A 38 7.18 -9.84 -0.61
C GLN A 38 6.60 -8.50 -0.18
N ALA A 39 5.70 -7.93 -0.98
CA ALA A 39 5.02 -6.67 -0.66
C ALA A 39 4.16 -6.75 0.63
N LEU A 40 3.68 -7.96 0.98
CA LEU A 40 2.90 -8.22 2.20
C LEU A 40 3.81 -8.46 3.41
N LEU A 41 5.04 -8.95 3.17
CA LEU A 41 6.07 -9.15 4.18
C LEU A 41 6.83 -7.85 4.50
N GLU A 42 6.61 -6.79 3.73
CA GLU A 42 7.17 -5.47 4.01
C GLU A 42 6.83 -5.02 5.43
N PRO A 43 7.75 -4.33 6.12
CA PRO A 43 7.49 -3.83 7.45
C PRO A 43 6.39 -2.75 7.43
N CYS A 44 5.67 -2.66 8.55
CA CYS A 44 4.67 -1.65 8.84
C CYS A 44 5.25 -0.25 8.59
N ARG A 45 4.54 0.59 7.82
CA ARG A 45 5.02 1.95 7.50
C ARG A 45 5.16 2.87 8.72
N LEU A 46 4.44 2.58 9.80
CA LEU A 46 4.45 3.39 11.02
C LEU A 46 5.57 2.99 11.99
N CYS A 47 5.64 1.71 12.37
CA CYS A 47 6.62 1.28 13.37
C CYS A 47 7.88 0.68 12.78
N ARG A 48 7.88 0.29 11.49
CA ARG A 48 8.99 -0.37 10.78
C ARG A 48 9.56 -1.65 11.41
N VAL A 49 8.92 -2.17 12.47
CA VAL A 49 9.34 -3.38 13.21
C VAL A 49 8.53 -4.62 12.85
N ARG A 50 7.21 -4.49 12.72
CA ARG A 50 6.28 -5.63 12.55
C ARG A 50 5.83 -5.75 11.08
N PRO A 51 5.49 -6.95 10.60
CA PRO A 51 4.97 -7.14 9.25
C PRO A 51 3.63 -6.43 9.06
N ARG A 52 3.22 -6.23 7.81
CA ARG A 52 1.90 -5.67 7.47
C ARG A 52 0.82 -6.74 7.59
N ASP A 53 0.41 -7.00 8.82
CA ASP A 53 -0.66 -7.94 9.18
C ASP A 53 -1.95 -7.24 9.65
N GLY A 54 -2.04 -5.91 9.53
CA GLY A 54 -3.18 -5.12 9.99
C GLY A 54 -3.91 -4.44 8.84
N ASN A 55 -5.02 -5.01 8.41
CA ASN A 55 -5.88 -4.39 7.40
C ASN A 55 -6.76 -3.31 8.01
N ILE A 56 -6.74 -2.12 7.41
CA ILE A 56 -7.61 -0.99 7.73
C ILE A 56 -8.77 -0.99 6.74
N ILE A 57 -9.99 -1.25 7.21
CA ILE A 57 -11.19 -1.40 6.38
C ILE A 57 -12.02 -0.12 6.40
N HIS A 58 -12.42 0.34 5.21
CA HIS A 58 -13.38 1.42 4.98
C HIS A 58 -14.22 1.09 3.74
N GLY A 59 -15.54 1.09 3.89
CA GLY A 59 -16.47 0.61 2.87
C GLY A 59 -16.26 -0.87 2.55
N CYS A 60 -16.17 -1.20 1.26
CA CYS A 60 -15.85 -2.54 0.77
C CYS A 60 -14.35 -2.75 0.47
N THR A 61 -13.49 -1.82 0.90
CA THR A 61 -12.06 -1.84 0.57
C THR A 61 -11.18 -1.85 1.82
N ALA A 62 -9.91 -2.22 1.64
CA ALA A 62 -8.93 -2.20 2.73
C ALA A 62 -7.54 -1.78 2.25
N HIS A 63 -6.82 -1.05 3.11
CA HIS A 63 -5.39 -0.77 2.92
C HIS A 63 -4.54 -1.62 3.87
N MET A 64 -3.57 -2.35 3.30
CA MET A 64 -2.60 -3.17 4.04
C MET A 64 -1.22 -2.47 4.09
N ILE A 65 -1.11 -1.44 4.92
CA ILE A 65 0.10 -0.59 5.04
C ILE A 65 0.68 -0.56 6.46
N THR A 66 0.01 -1.21 7.41
CA THR A 66 0.33 -1.20 8.84
C THR A 66 0.31 -2.61 9.43
N CYS A 67 1.01 -2.82 10.53
CA CYS A 67 0.78 -3.98 11.39
C CYS A 67 -0.52 -3.82 12.20
N PHE A 68 -1.07 -4.93 12.68
CA PHE A 68 -2.32 -4.98 13.44
C PHE A 68 -2.29 -4.10 14.68
N SER A 69 -1.17 -4.10 15.41
CA SER A 69 -1.02 -3.27 16.62
C SER A 69 -1.08 -1.77 16.32
N CYS A 70 -0.47 -1.33 15.22
CA CYS A 70 -0.52 0.08 14.80
C CYS A 70 -1.91 0.44 14.27
N ALA A 71 -2.51 -0.41 13.43
CA ALA A 71 -3.86 -0.20 12.91
C ALA A 71 -4.91 -0.06 14.04
N ARG A 72 -4.83 -0.91 15.08
CA ARG A 72 -5.71 -0.79 16.25
C ARG A 72 -5.56 0.53 16.99
N LYS A 73 -4.34 1.07 17.09
CA LYS A 73 -4.12 2.39 17.70
C LYS A 73 -4.78 3.48 16.88
N LEU A 74 -4.60 3.47 15.55
CA LEU A 74 -5.26 4.43 14.65
C LEU A 74 -6.78 4.42 14.84
N HIS A 75 -7.39 3.23 14.84
CA HIS A 75 -8.83 3.09 15.04
C HIS A 75 -9.29 3.58 16.42
N ARG A 76 -8.55 3.25 17.49
CA ARG A 76 -8.87 3.69 18.86
C ARG A 76 -8.81 5.21 19.03
N PHE A 77 -7.89 5.88 18.35
CA PHE A 77 -7.73 7.34 18.40
C PHE A 77 -8.53 8.06 17.29
N HIS A 78 -9.42 7.35 16.60
CA HIS A 78 -10.22 7.91 15.50
C HIS A 78 -9.39 8.61 14.41
N MET A 79 -8.16 8.13 14.18
CA MET A 79 -7.29 8.65 13.13
C MET A 79 -7.75 8.14 11.75
N PRO A 80 -7.66 8.96 10.70
CA PRO A 80 -8.02 8.54 9.35
C PRO A 80 -7.04 7.49 8.80
N CYS A 81 -7.48 6.75 7.77
CA CYS A 81 -6.64 5.79 7.06
C CYS A 81 -5.40 6.48 6.48
N PRO A 82 -4.17 6.05 6.80
CA PRO A 82 -2.95 6.71 6.32
C PRO A 82 -2.69 6.52 4.82
N GLY A 83 -3.48 5.67 4.14
CA GLY A 83 -3.38 5.45 2.69
C GLY A 83 -4.25 6.41 1.87
N CYS A 84 -5.44 6.78 2.37
CA CYS A 84 -6.45 7.50 1.59
C CYS A 84 -7.25 8.55 2.38
N GLY A 85 -6.99 8.74 3.68
CA GLY A 85 -7.69 9.71 4.52
C GLY A 85 -9.11 9.31 4.99
N GLN A 86 -9.66 8.18 4.51
CA GLN A 86 -11.01 7.74 4.87
C GLN A 86 -11.12 7.32 6.35
N VAL A 87 -12.33 7.44 6.92
CA VAL A 87 -12.61 7.00 8.30
C VAL A 87 -12.45 5.49 8.42
N ILE A 88 -11.66 5.06 9.40
CA ILE A 88 -11.44 3.63 9.68
C ILE A 88 -12.70 3.07 10.33
N GLN A 89 -13.36 2.11 9.68
CA GLN A 89 -14.57 1.47 10.21
C GLN A 89 -14.23 0.22 11.02
N LYS A 90 -13.27 -0.57 10.55
CA LYS A 90 -12.84 -1.83 11.20
C LYS A 90 -11.35 -2.07 10.96
N VAL A 91 -10.73 -2.82 11.87
CA VAL A 91 -9.36 -3.32 11.73
C VAL A 91 -9.36 -4.82 11.97
N ILE A 92 -8.78 -5.58 11.05
CA ILE A 92 -8.65 -7.03 11.17
C ILE A 92 -7.17 -7.44 11.13
N LYS A 93 -6.84 -8.50 11.87
CA LYS A 93 -5.54 -9.16 11.77
C LYS A 93 -5.60 -10.15 10.61
N VAL A 94 -4.64 -10.05 9.69
CA VAL A 94 -4.55 -10.91 8.52
C VAL A 94 -3.52 -12.00 8.76
N PHE A 95 -3.89 -13.23 8.42
CA PHE A 95 -2.98 -14.37 8.32
C PHE A 95 -2.88 -14.76 6.85
N ILE A 96 -1.66 -14.87 6.33
CA ILE A 96 -1.39 -15.27 4.95
C ILE A 96 -1.25 -16.79 4.96
N ALA A 97 -2.01 -17.49 4.11
CA ALA A 97 -2.00 -18.94 3.94
C ALA A 97 -1.57 -19.30 2.52
#